data_AF-A0A2S2PDF1-F1
#
_entry.id   AF-A0A2S2PDF1-F1
#
_cell.length_a   1.000
_cell.length_b   1.000
_cell.length_c   1.000
_cell.angle_alpha   90.00
_cell.angle_beta   90.00
_cell.angle_gamma   90.00
#
_symmetry.space_group_name_H-M   'P 1'
#
loop_
_entity.id
_entity.type
_entity.pdbx_description
1 polymer ?
#
loop_
_entity_poly.entity_id
_entity_poly.type
_entity_poly.pdbx_seq_one_letter_code
_entity_poly.pdbx_strand_id
1 'polypeptide(L)'
;RFYSCYWSPNTTLKEYMDFLTSLHSSIKSATTEVLITGDFNAKHSDWGSPANDKRGEALVDLINSTGYIVCNKGRKSTFNKGSIIDITIASPTLAPRVRN
;
A
#
# COMPACT_ATOMS: atom_id res chain seq x y z
N ARG A 1 -7.71 1.31 13.56
CA ARG A 1 -6.38 0.67 13.71
C ARG A 1 -5.39 1.30 12.73
N PHE A 2 -4.13 1.46 13.14
CA PHE A 2 -3.07 2.03 12.30
C PHE A 2 -2.00 0.98 12.04
N TYR A 3 -1.54 0.89 10.79
CA TYR A 3 -0.43 0.06 10.36
C TYR A 3 0.63 0.96 9.74
N SER A 4 1.85 0.92 10.28
CA SER A 4 3.03 1.56 9.70
C SER A 4 3.91 0.46 9.14
N CYS A 5 4.07 0.42 7.82
CA CYS A 5 4.80 -0.63 7.12
C CYS A 5 6.14 -0.10 6.61
N TYR A 6 7.19 -0.89 6.76
CA TYR A 6 8.44 -0.72 6.03
C TYR A 6 8.80 -2.09 5.45
N TRP A 7 8.99 -2.15 4.14
CA TRP A 7 9.42 -3.36 3.47
C TRP A 7 10.71 -3.14 2.71
N SER A 8 11.76 -3.91 3.02
CA SER A 8 13.08 -3.74 2.40
C SER A 8 13.04 -4.10 0.90
N PRO A 9 13.70 -3.31 0.03
CA PRO A 9 13.78 -3.61 -1.39
C PRO A 9 14.58 -4.90 -1.66
N ASN A 10 15.49 -5.27 -0.75
CA ASN A 10 16.44 -6.38 -0.89
C ASN A 10 15.86 -7.75 -0.47
N THR A 11 14.54 -7.90 -0.52
CA THR A 11 13.82 -9.14 -0.19
C THR A 11 13.34 -9.84 -1.45
N THR A 12 13.07 -11.13 -1.36
CA THR A 12 12.44 -11.89 -2.44
C THR A 12 10.96 -11.48 -2.60
N LEU A 13 10.41 -11.75 -3.79
CA LEU A 13 8.96 -11.56 -4.01
C LEU A 13 8.14 -12.47 -3.09
N LYS A 14 8.62 -13.69 -2.80
CA LYS A 14 7.92 -14.63 -1.92
C LYS A 14 7.75 -14.08 -0.50
N GLU A 15 8.83 -13.54 0.09
CA GLU A 15 8.76 -12.94 1.43
C GLU A 15 7.76 -11.77 1.46
N TYR A 16 7.71 -10.97 0.39
CA TYR A 16 6.74 -9.89 0.27
C TYR A 16 5.29 -10.41 0.22
N MET A 17 5.02 -11.47 -0.54
CA MET A 17 3.69 -12.10 -0.60
C MET A 17 3.27 -12.69 0.75
N ASP A 18 4.20 -13.32 1.48
CA ASP A 18 3.96 -13.88 2.81
C ASP A 18 3.61 -12.74 3.81
N PHE A 19 4.27 -11.59 3.69
CA PHE A 19 3.93 -10.38 4.43
C PHE A 19 2.54 -9.85 4.07
N LEU A 20 2.22 -9.71 2.79
CA LEU A 20 0.89 -9.24 2.34
C LEU A 20 -0.24 -10.16 2.82
N THR A 21 -0.02 -11.48 2.81
CA THR A 21 -0.98 -12.46 3.34
C THR A 21 -1.25 -12.24 4.83
N SER A 22 -0.19 -11.97 5.59
CA SER A 22 -0.30 -11.67 7.02
C SER A 22 -1.02 -10.34 7.27
N LEU A 23 -0.69 -9.31 6.49
CA LEU A 23 -1.35 -8.00 6.54
C LEU A 23 -2.84 -8.13 6.20
N HIS A 24 -3.18 -8.82 5.11
CA HIS A 24 -4.55 -9.07 4.68
C HIS A 24 -5.40 -9.71 5.79
N SER A 25 -4.87 -10.75 6.43
CA SER A 25 -5.55 -11.43 7.54
C SER A 25 -5.78 -10.48 8.73
N SER A 26 -4.79 -9.62 9.02
CA SER A 26 -4.88 -8.64 10.11
C SER A 26 -5.93 -7.56 9.83
N ILE A 27 -5.99 -7.01 8.62
CA ILE A 27 -6.92 -5.94 8.27
C ILE A 27 -8.35 -6.46 8.07
N LYS A 28 -8.52 -7.70 7.60
CA LYS A 28 -9.83 -8.34 7.46
C LYS A 28 -10.51 -8.60 8.80
N SER A 29 -9.73 -8.83 9.86
CA SER A 29 -10.24 -9.01 11.22
C SER A 29 -10.52 -7.69 11.96
N ALA A 30 -10.20 -6.54 11.36
CA ALA A 30 -10.42 -5.25 12.00
C ALA A 30 -11.90 -4.87 11.98
N THR A 31 -12.44 -4.48 13.14
CA THR A 31 -13.82 -4.01 13.31
C THR A 31 -13.93 -2.48 13.34
N THR A 32 -12.82 -1.77 13.16
CA THR A 32 -12.71 -0.30 13.22
C THR A 32 -12.09 0.22 11.92
N GLU A 33 -12.20 1.53 11.69
CA GLU A 33 -11.50 2.21 10.59
C GLU A 33 -10.01 1.85 10.56
N VAL A 34 -9.46 1.58 9.38
CA VAL A 34 -8.06 1.17 9.22
C VAL A 34 -7.32 2.17 8.33
N LEU A 35 -6.13 2.58 8.78
CA LEU A 35 -5.14 3.27 7.97
C LEU A 35 -3.88 2.43 7.89
N ILE A 36 -3.40 2.20 6.67
CA ILE A 36 -2.15 1.52 6.37
C ILE A 36 -1.27 2.53 5.66
N THR A 37 -0.05 2.74 6.14
CA THR A 37 0.86 3.68 5.52
C THR A 37 2.31 3.25 5.67
N GLY A 38 3.17 3.73 4.78
CA GLY A 38 4.62 3.59 4.88
C GLY A 38 5.26 3.14 3.58
N ASP A 39 6.54 2.75 3.65
CA ASP A 39 7.34 2.37 2.50
C ASP A 39 7.16 0.88 2.18
N PHE A 40 6.48 0.59 1.07
CA PHE A 40 6.25 -0.79 0.61
C PHE A 40 7.30 -1.26 -0.38
N ASN A 41 8.20 -0.39 -0.86
CA ASN A 41 9.11 -0.66 -1.97
C ASN A 41 8.43 -1.38 -3.15
N ALA A 42 7.25 -0.87 -3.51
CA ALA A 42 6.37 -1.39 -4.55
C ALA A 42 5.94 -0.26 -5.50
N LYS A 43 5.83 -0.57 -6.79
CA LYS A 43 5.55 0.43 -7.84
C LYS A 43 4.27 0.08 -8.57
N HIS A 44 3.31 1.01 -8.60
CA HIS A 44 2.10 0.89 -9.41
C HIS A 44 1.51 2.26 -9.76
N SER A 45 0.83 2.35 -10.91
CA SER A 45 0.15 3.57 -11.36
C SER A 45 -0.94 4.07 -10.41
N ASP A 46 -1.53 3.18 -9.60
CA ASP A 46 -2.62 3.50 -8.65
C ASP A 46 -2.21 4.49 -7.57
N TRP A 47 -0.93 4.52 -7.21
CA TRP A 47 -0.34 5.55 -6.34
C TRP A 47 0.59 6.50 -7.08
N GLY A 48 0.51 6.54 -8.42
CA GLY A 48 1.18 7.54 -9.26
C GLY A 48 2.60 7.18 -9.72
N SER A 49 3.07 5.96 -9.47
CA SER A 49 4.37 5.51 -9.99
C SER A 49 4.36 5.49 -11.53
N PRO A 50 5.47 5.83 -12.22
CA PRO A 50 5.56 5.79 -13.68
C PRO A 50 5.67 4.37 -14.25
N ALA A 51 5.86 3.36 -13.40
CA ALA A 51 5.99 1.96 -13.77
C ALA A 51 5.28 1.06 -12.76
N ASN A 52 4.92 -0.13 -13.22
CA ASN A 52 4.39 -1.21 -12.38
C ASN A 52 5.46 -2.28 -12.15
N ASP A 53 5.51 -2.85 -10.96
CA ASP A 53 6.32 -4.03 -10.66
C ASP A 53 5.49 -5.13 -9.99
N LYS A 54 6.06 -6.34 -9.87
CA LYS A 54 5.35 -7.50 -9.30
C LYS A 54 4.88 -7.29 -7.86
N ARG A 55 5.56 -6.43 -7.09
CA ARG A 55 5.15 -6.09 -5.73
C ARG A 55 3.94 -5.15 -5.76
N GLY A 56 3.95 -4.18 -6.67
CA GLY A 56 2.84 -3.27 -6.91
C GLY A 56 1.58 -4.00 -7.32
N GLU A 57 1.67 -4.90 -8.31
CA GLU A 57 0.54 -5.73 -8.74
C GLU A 57 -0.04 -6.55 -7.57
N ALA A 58 0.81 -7.21 -6.79
CA ALA A 58 0.37 -7.99 -5.64
C ALA A 58 -0.30 -7.15 -4.53
N LEU A 59 0.19 -5.92 -4.30
CA LEU A 59 -0.41 -5.00 -3.34
C LEU A 59 -1.77 -4.49 -3.85
N VAL A 60 -1.90 -4.22 -5.14
CA VAL A 60 -3.17 -3.84 -5.77
C VAL A 60 -4.20 -4.97 -5.65
N ASP A 61 -3.81 -6.23 -5.87
CA ASP A 61 -4.69 -7.38 -5.67
C ASP A 61 -5.21 -7.47 -4.23
N LEU A 62 -4.36 -7.20 -3.23
CA LEU A 62 -4.77 -7.13 -1.83
C LEU A 62 -5.75 -5.98 -1.57
N ILE A 63 -5.47 -4.79 -2.11
CA ILE A 63 -6.32 -3.61 -1.95
C ILE A 63 -7.71 -3.87 -2.57
N ASN A 64 -7.74 -4.39 -3.79
CA ASN A 64 -8.97 -4.70 -4.53
C ASN A 64 -9.78 -5.79 -3.83
N SER A 65 -9.15 -6.86 -3.35
CA SER A 65 -9.84 -7.95 -2.65
C SER A 65 -10.41 -7.55 -1.30
N THR A 66 -9.92 -6.47 -0.69
CA THR A 66 -10.41 -5.95 0.60
C THR A 66 -11.35 -4.75 0.46
N GLY A 67 -11.46 -4.16 -0.73
CA GLY A 67 -12.22 -2.93 -0.97
C GLY A 67 -11.61 -1.69 -0.31
N TYR A 68 -10.33 -1.72 0.06
CA TYR A 68 -9.63 -0.57 0.61
C TYR A 68 -9.30 0.43 -0.50
N ILE A 69 -8.95 1.66 -0.13
CA ILE A 69 -8.78 2.76 -1.07
C ILE A 69 -7.37 3.34 -0.96
N VAL A 70 -6.66 3.42 -2.09
CA VAL A 70 -5.40 4.17 -2.20
C VAL A 70 -5.69 5.65 -2.06
N CYS A 71 -5.00 6.30 -1.13
CA CYS A 71 -5.19 7.71 -0.78
C CYS A 71 -4.08 8.63 -1.32
N ASN A 72 -3.06 8.07 -1.98
CA ASN A 72 -2.00 8.84 -2.63
C ASN A 72 -2.59 9.75 -3.72
N LYS A 73 -2.13 11.01 -3.77
CA LYS A 73 -2.55 11.98 -4.78
C LYS A 73 -1.35 12.52 -5.55
N GLY A 74 -1.56 12.69 -6.86
CA GLY A 74 -0.54 13.24 -7.74
C GLY A 74 0.57 12.25 -8.05
N ARG A 75 1.69 12.77 -8.57
CA ARG A 75 2.86 12.00 -9.03
C ARG A 75 4.16 12.50 -8.42
N LYS A 76 4.07 13.23 -7.31
CA LYS A 76 5.25 13.75 -6.62
C LYS A 76 6.00 12.57 -6.03
N SER A 77 7.27 12.43 -6.41
CA SER A 77 8.09 11.33 -5.91
C SER A 77 8.22 11.41 -4.38
N THR A 78 8.07 10.26 -3.73
CA THR A 78 8.19 10.16 -2.27
C THR A 78 9.62 9.72 -1.87
N PHE A 79 10.35 9.07 -2.78
CA PHE A 79 11.76 8.70 -2.61
C PHE A 79 12.53 8.85 -3.93
N ASN A 80 13.61 9.65 -3.97
CA ASN A 80 14.39 9.95 -5.18
C ASN A 80 13.56 10.40 -6.40
N LYS A 81 14.19 10.79 -7.52
CA LYS A 81 13.43 11.21 -8.71
C LYS A 81 12.73 9.99 -9.34
N GLY A 82 11.40 10.01 -9.34
CA GLY A 82 10.57 9.05 -10.08
C GLY A 82 10.13 7.81 -9.31
N SER A 83 10.37 7.70 -8.00
CA SER A 83 9.82 6.59 -7.20
C SER A 83 8.79 7.07 -6.18
N ILE A 84 7.62 6.44 -6.21
CA ILE A 84 6.53 6.63 -5.26
C ILE A 84 6.34 5.28 -4.60
N ILE A 85 6.98 5.11 -3.45
CA ILE A 85 7.05 3.85 -2.69
C ILE A 85 6.40 3.98 -1.30
N ASP A 86 6.16 5.22 -0.87
CA ASP A 86 5.36 5.52 0.31
C ASP A 86 3.88 5.52 -0.09
N ILE A 87 3.15 4.53 0.41
CA ILE A 87 1.77 4.28 0.02
C ILE A 87 0.89 4.48 1.24
N THR A 88 -0.22 5.17 1.08
CA THR A 88 -1.26 5.36 2.08
C THR A 88 -2.55 4.73 1.58
N ILE A 89 -3.08 3.77 2.34
CA ILE A 89 -4.28 3.00 2.03
C ILE A 89 -5.22 3.11 3.23
N ALA A 90 -6.50 3.36 3.00
CA ALA A 90 -7.48 3.48 4.08
C ALA A 90 -8.74 2.65 3.82
N SER A 91 -9.43 2.28 4.90
CA SER A 91 -10.78 1.71 4.81
C SER A 91 -11.75 2.72 4.16
N PRO A 92 -12.80 2.27 3.46
CA PRO A 92 -13.71 3.15 2.72
C PRO A 92 -14.31 4.32 3.52
N THR A 93 -14.61 4.09 4.80
CA THR A 93 -15.16 5.13 5.68
C THR A 93 -14.13 6.19 6.09
N LEU A 94 -12.85 5.80 6.16
CA LEU A 94 -11.75 6.68 6.57
C LEU A 94 -11.15 7.43 5.38
N ALA A 95 -11.10 6.81 4.20
CA ALA A 95 -10.46 7.38 3.02
C ALA A 95 -10.88 8.83 2.68
N PRO A 96 -12.17 9.23 2.77
CA PRO A 96 -12.57 10.62 2.52
C PRO A 96 -11.99 11.65 3.49
N ARG A 97 -11.53 11.19 4.66
CA ARG A 97 -10.96 12.02 5.73
C ARG A 97 -9.43 12.07 5.67
N VAL A 98 -8.80 11.22 4.86
CA VAL A 98 -7.34 11.22 4.67
C VAL A 98 -6.93 12.39 3.79
N ARG A 99 -5.97 13.19 4.27
CA ARG A 99 -5.35 14.28 3.52
C ARG A 99 -3.89 13.90 3.23
N ASN A 100 -3.62 13.61 1.97
CA ASN A 100 -2.30 13.31 1.40
C ASN A 100 -1.99 14.36 0.33
#